data_AF-A0A6G2UAT3-F1
#
_entry.id   AF-A0A6G2UAT3-F1
#
_cell.length_a   1.000
_cell.length_b   1.000
_cell.length_c   1.000
_cell.angle_alpha   90.00
_cell.angle_beta   90.00
_cell.angle_gamma   90.00
#
_symmetry.space_group_name_H-M   'P 1'
#
loop_
_entity.id
_entity.type
_entity.pdbx_description
1 polymer ?
#
loop_
_entity_poly.entity_id
_entity_poly.type
_entity_poly.pdbx_seq_one_letter_code
_entity_poly.pdbx_strand_id
1 'polypeptide(L)'
;MGEIEDAIERADQESFTREPPKTLKGQITYLMKQLKTTKAVARELGVSQRSVERYLKGERKHPPKDIADRINSSVRSRWQPQVRKRRRKQATATGGITVETRARFGYTAPVGTTDDGRFRRLTVHLPPAYAQRLFDARETGAGDQEMRGIIAEGFKEVYFQDGGGRAIGLSDVAINDIDYLDLDY
;
A
#
# COMPACT_ATOMS: atom_id res chain seq x y z
N MET A 1 0.86 10.61 -4.17
CA MET A 1 0.76 9.29 -3.53
C MET A 1 1.13 8.29 -4.61
N GLY A 2 1.94 7.30 -4.28
CA GLY A 2 2.46 6.33 -5.24
C GLY A 2 1.50 5.15 -5.38
N GLU A 3 1.34 4.63 -6.59
CA GLU A 3 0.41 3.53 -6.89
C GLU A 3 0.68 2.28 -6.04
N ILE A 4 1.96 1.99 -5.76
CA ILE A 4 2.37 0.84 -4.95
C ILE A 4 2.15 1.10 -3.47
N GLU A 5 2.48 2.30 -2.97
CA GLU A 5 2.23 2.68 -1.57
C GLU A 5 0.73 2.56 -1.26
N ASP A 6 -0.11 3.09 -2.14
CA ASP A 6 -1.56 3.04 -2.01
C ASP A 6 -2.08 1.60 -2.07
N ALA A 7 -1.49 0.75 -2.92
CA ALA A 7 -1.83 -0.67 -2.99
C ALA A 7 -1.49 -1.43 -1.70
N ILE A 8 -0.33 -1.16 -1.10
CA ILE A 8 0.03 -1.79 0.18
C ILE A 8 -0.93 -1.31 1.28
N GLU A 9 -1.30 -0.03 1.31
CA GLU A 9 -2.29 0.49 2.26
C GLU A 9 -3.67 -0.13 2.09
N ARG A 10 -4.13 -0.37 0.85
CA ARG A 10 -5.38 -1.08 0.57
C ARG A 10 -5.32 -2.53 1.08
N ALA A 11 -4.27 -3.27 0.72
CA ALA A 11 -4.06 -4.65 1.16
C ALA A 11 -4.05 -4.78 2.70
N ASP A 12 -3.39 -3.85 3.37
CA ASP A 12 -3.38 -3.77 4.83
C ASP A 12 -4.79 -3.58 5.42
N GLN A 13 -5.64 -2.77 4.78
CA GLN A 13 -7.00 -2.50 5.24
C GLN A 13 -7.93 -3.70 5.04
N GLU A 14 -7.74 -4.46 3.97
CA GLU A 14 -8.50 -5.70 3.72
C GLU A 14 -8.17 -6.78 4.76
N SER A 15 -7.00 -6.71 5.40
CA SER A 15 -6.63 -7.62 6.49
C SER A 15 -7.33 -7.36 7.82
N PHE A 16 -8.18 -6.33 7.92
CA PHE A 16 -8.83 -5.98 9.18
C PHE A 16 -9.81 -7.06 9.65
N THR A 17 -9.57 -7.58 10.85
CA THR A 17 -10.45 -8.57 11.48
C THR A 17 -11.60 -7.93 12.26
N ARG A 18 -11.57 -6.61 12.46
CA ARG A 18 -12.61 -5.85 13.14
C ARG A 18 -12.80 -4.51 12.46
N GLU A 19 -14.06 -4.06 12.38
CA GLU A 19 -14.36 -2.74 11.83
C GLU A 19 -13.74 -1.61 12.68
N PRO A 20 -13.22 -0.54 12.05
CA PRO A 20 -12.78 0.65 12.76
C PRO A 20 -13.97 1.38 13.41
N PRO A 21 -13.72 2.24 14.42
CA PRO A 21 -14.78 3.01 15.06
C PRO A 21 -15.56 3.84 14.04
N LYS A 22 -16.89 3.68 14.03
CA LYS A 22 -17.78 4.39 13.09
C LYS A 22 -18.17 5.79 13.57
N THR A 23 -18.18 6.01 14.89
CA THR A 23 -18.59 7.30 15.46
C THR A 23 -17.43 8.28 15.51
N LEU A 24 -17.70 9.56 15.22
CA LEU A 24 -16.69 10.62 15.28
C LEU A 24 -15.96 10.66 16.63
N LYS A 25 -16.71 10.58 17.74
CA LYS A 25 -16.12 10.54 19.09
C LYS A 25 -15.22 9.32 19.27
N GLY A 26 -15.65 8.15 18.79
CA GLY A 26 -14.86 6.91 18.83
C GLY A 26 -13.57 7.01 18.02
N GLN A 27 -13.64 7.60 16.82
CA GLN A 27 -12.49 7.84 15.94
C GLN A 27 -11.48 8.79 16.59
N ILE A 28 -11.92 9.94 17.11
CA ILE A 28 -11.02 10.88 17.78
C ILE A 28 -10.45 10.29 19.07
N THR A 29 -11.24 9.54 19.84
CA THR A 29 -10.74 8.84 21.04
C THR A 29 -9.65 7.82 20.68
N TYR A 30 -9.84 7.10 19.57
CA TYR A 30 -8.83 6.19 19.06
C TYR A 30 -7.55 6.93 18.65
N LEU A 31 -7.66 8.00 17.85
CA LEU A 31 -6.52 8.83 17.45
C LEU A 31 -5.79 9.42 18.66
N MET A 32 -6.50 9.84 19.70
CA MET A 32 -5.90 10.29 20.96
C MET A 32 -5.09 9.20 21.65
N LYS A 33 -5.56 7.93 21.64
CA LYS A 33 -4.78 6.81 22.19
C LYS A 33 -3.48 6.55 21.43
N GLN A 34 -3.48 6.79 20.10
CA GLN A 34 -2.30 6.62 19.25
C GLN A 34 -1.34 7.81 19.37
N LEU A 35 -1.82 9.03 19.15
CA LEU A 35 -1.02 10.25 19.03
C LEU A 35 -0.77 10.98 20.37
N LYS A 36 -1.38 10.48 21.46
CA LYS A 36 -1.20 10.89 22.87
C LYS A 36 -1.64 12.31 23.24
N THR A 37 -1.66 13.26 22.31
CA THR A 37 -1.99 14.66 22.60
C THR A 37 -3.02 15.22 21.62
N THR A 38 -3.88 16.13 22.10
CA THR A 38 -4.87 16.83 21.27
C THR A 38 -4.20 17.70 20.21
N LYS A 39 -3.02 18.26 20.52
CA LYS A 39 -2.19 19.03 19.58
C LYS A 39 -1.68 18.16 18.42
N ALA A 40 -1.23 16.93 18.69
CA ALA A 40 -0.80 16.01 17.65
C ALA A 40 -1.97 15.57 16.76
N VAL A 41 -3.12 15.23 17.35
CA VAL A 41 -4.35 14.91 16.59
C VAL A 41 -4.80 16.11 15.74
N ALA A 42 -4.74 17.33 16.29
CA ALA A 42 -5.10 18.54 15.56
C ALA A 42 -4.20 18.78 14.34
N ARG A 43 -2.88 18.59 14.51
CA ARG A 43 -1.91 18.69 13.42
C ARG A 43 -2.17 17.66 12.32
N GLU A 44 -2.37 16.40 12.70
CA GLU A 44 -2.68 15.30 11.77
C GLU A 44 -3.91 15.62 10.91
N LEU A 45 -4.97 16.12 11.55
CA LEU A 45 -6.26 16.37 10.88
C LEU A 45 -6.30 17.73 10.15
N GLY A 46 -5.34 18.61 10.39
CA GLY A 46 -5.36 19.98 9.89
C GLY A 46 -6.49 20.83 10.50
N VAL A 47 -6.79 20.63 11.79
CA VAL A 47 -7.83 21.36 12.53
C VAL A 47 -7.27 22.05 13.77
N SER A 48 -8.04 22.93 14.40
CA SER A 48 -7.64 23.51 15.69
C SER A 48 -7.72 22.49 16.83
N GLN A 49 -6.85 22.62 17.84
CA GLN A 49 -6.90 21.80 19.05
C GLN A 49 -8.29 21.86 19.74
N ARG A 50 -8.90 23.05 19.78
CA ARG A 50 -10.26 23.23 20.29
C ARG A 50 -11.29 22.40 19.52
N SER A 51 -11.12 22.20 18.21
CA SER A 51 -12.02 21.33 17.44
C SER A 51 -11.92 19.88 17.90
N VAL A 52 -10.70 19.37 18.13
CA VAL A 52 -10.46 18.02 18.66
C VAL A 52 -11.13 17.83 20.03
N GLU A 53 -10.98 18.80 20.94
CA GLU A 53 -11.61 18.78 22.25
C GLU A 53 -13.14 18.75 22.16
N ARG A 54 -13.73 19.54 21.24
CA ARG A 54 -15.18 19.53 21.00
C ARG A 54 -15.68 18.22 20.42
N TYR A 55 -14.89 17.56 19.56
CA TYR A 55 -15.21 16.21 19.06
C TYR A 55 -15.20 15.17 20.20
N LEU A 56 -14.21 15.22 21.09
CA LEU A 56 -14.12 14.34 22.26
C LEU A 56 -15.29 14.52 23.23
N LYS A 57 -15.70 15.76 23.47
CA LYS A 57 -16.86 16.10 24.31
C LYS A 57 -18.21 15.81 23.64
N GLY A 58 -18.24 15.64 22.32
CA GLY A 58 -19.47 15.42 21.56
C GLY A 58 -20.27 16.70 21.27
N GLU A 59 -19.68 17.87 21.53
CA GLU A 59 -20.28 19.19 21.26
C GLU A 59 -20.29 19.54 19.77
N ARG A 60 -19.42 18.89 18.97
CA ARG A 60 -19.42 18.99 17.51
C ARG A 60 -19.52 17.58 16.94
N LYS A 61 -20.61 17.28 16.23
CA LYS A 61 -20.91 15.94 15.70
C LYS A 61 -20.74 15.82 14.18
N HIS A 62 -20.76 16.95 13.47
CA HIS A 62 -20.73 17.01 12.01
C HIS A 62 -19.57 17.92 11.56
N PRO A 63 -18.34 17.38 11.43
CA PRO A 63 -17.26 18.10 10.77
C PRO A 63 -17.57 18.25 9.26
N PRO A 64 -16.96 19.25 8.60
CA PRO A 64 -16.91 19.31 7.14
C PRO A 64 -16.44 17.98 6.53
N LYS A 65 -16.92 17.68 5.33
CA LYS A 65 -16.67 16.39 4.67
C LYS A 65 -15.18 16.07 4.53
N ASP A 66 -14.37 17.05 4.13
CA ASP A 66 -12.92 16.90 4.00
C ASP A 66 -12.25 16.52 5.32
N ILE A 67 -12.69 17.11 6.44
CA ILE A 67 -12.20 16.77 7.77
C ILE A 67 -12.70 15.39 8.21
N ALA A 68 -13.95 15.04 7.91
CA ALA A 68 -14.48 13.71 8.19
C ALA A 68 -13.69 12.61 7.45
N ASP A 69 -13.38 12.86 6.17
CA ASP A 69 -12.61 11.95 5.33
C ASP A 69 -11.17 11.82 5.84
N ARG A 70 -10.50 12.92 6.23
CA ARG A 70 -9.18 12.87 6.88
C ARG A 70 -9.18 12.10 8.19
N ILE A 71 -10.20 12.27 9.03
CA ILE A 71 -10.35 11.50 10.27
C ILE A 71 -10.47 10.01 9.94
N ASN A 72 -11.29 9.66 8.95
CA ASN A 72 -11.48 8.28 8.53
C ASN A 72 -10.16 7.65 8.05
N SER A 73 -9.45 8.32 7.15
CA SER A 73 -8.14 7.87 6.63
C SER A 73 -7.09 7.77 7.73
N SER A 74 -7.04 8.73 8.66
CA SER A 74 -6.10 8.71 9.80
C SER A 74 -6.35 7.55 10.75
N VAL A 75 -7.62 7.18 10.94
CA VAL A 75 -8.01 6.02 11.75
C VAL A 75 -7.66 4.73 11.03
N ARG A 76 -8.07 4.58 9.77
CA ARG A 76 -7.84 3.38 8.96
C ARG A 76 -6.34 3.09 8.80
N SER A 77 -5.54 4.09 8.48
CA SER A 77 -4.07 3.96 8.33
C SER A 77 -3.36 3.46 9.59
N ARG A 78 -3.98 3.58 10.77
CA ARG A 78 -3.39 3.14 12.05
C ARG A 78 -4.10 1.91 12.64
N TRP A 79 -5.26 1.53 12.11
CA TRP A 79 -6.12 0.51 12.67
C TRP A 79 -5.45 -0.88 12.65
N GLN A 80 -5.69 -1.65 13.72
CA GLN A 80 -5.15 -3.01 13.92
C GLN A 80 -3.67 -3.20 13.52
N PRO A 81 -2.72 -2.43 14.09
CA PRO A 81 -1.33 -2.42 13.63
C PRO A 81 -0.63 -3.77 13.82
N GLN A 82 -1.04 -4.56 14.82
CA GLN A 82 -0.51 -5.91 15.04
C GLN A 82 -0.98 -6.92 14.00
N VAL A 83 -2.18 -6.75 13.45
CA VAL A 83 -2.71 -7.62 12.38
C VAL A 83 -1.91 -7.39 11.10
N ARG A 84 -1.73 -6.12 10.73
CA ARG A 84 -0.88 -5.70 9.59
C ARG A 84 0.54 -6.24 9.73
N LYS A 85 1.17 -6.01 10.89
CA LYS A 85 2.53 -6.52 11.17
C LYS A 85 2.62 -8.04 11.04
N ARG A 86 1.61 -8.77 11.54
CA ARG A 86 1.58 -10.24 11.44
C ARG A 86 1.44 -10.71 10.00
N ARG A 87 0.57 -10.09 9.20
CA ARG A 87 0.35 -10.43 7.78
C ARG A 87 1.59 -10.16 6.94
N ARG A 88 2.20 -8.98 7.07
CA ARG A 88 3.48 -8.66 6.41
C ARG A 88 4.58 -9.63 6.82
N LYS A 89 4.67 -9.99 8.11
CA LYS A 89 5.63 -11.01 8.56
C LYS A 89 5.37 -12.39 7.94
N GLN A 90 4.11 -12.78 7.78
CA GLN A 90 3.76 -14.04 7.13
C GLN A 90 4.09 -14.02 5.63
N ALA A 91 3.81 -12.92 4.95
CA ALA A 91 4.15 -12.68 3.54
C ALA A 91 5.66 -12.83 3.30
N THR A 92 6.48 -12.20 4.14
CA THR A 92 7.95 -12.25 4.04
C THR A 92 8.56 -13.60 4.45
N ALA A 93 7.90 -14.34 5.35
CA ALA A 93 8.42 -15.62 5.82
C ALA A 93 8.11 -16.77 4.86
N THR A 94 6.86 -16.90 4.42
CA THR A 94 6.40 -18.07 3.65
C THR A 94 5.34 -17.75 2.60
N GLY A 95 4.62 -16.64 2.76
CA GLY A 95 3.40 -16.37 2.00
C GLY A 95 3.63 -15.79 0.61
N GLY A 96 4.66 -14.97 0.41
CA GLY A 96 4.78 -14.17 -0.80
C GLY A 96 3.78 -13.01 -0.85
N ILE A 97 3.70 -12.36 -2.01
CA ILE A 97 2.70 -11.34 -2.33
C ILE A 97 2.07 -11.66 -3.68
N THR A 98 0.75 -11.61 -3.77
CA THR A 98 0.07 -11.67 -5.06
C THR A 98 -0.11 -10.26 -5.58
N VAL A 99 0.34 -9.99 -6.80
CA VAL A 99 0.22 -8.70 -7.47
C VAL A 99 -0.80 -8.84 -8.60
N GLU A 100 -1.91 -8.12 -8.50
CA GLU A 100 -2.83 -7.93 -9.63
C GLU A 100 -2.63 -6.54 -10.21
N THR A 101 -2.40 -6.44 -11.51
CA THR A 101 -2.23 -5.13 -12.15
C THR A 101 -2.73 -5.13 -13.59
N ARG A 102 -3.20 -3.96 -14.03
CA ARG A 102 -3.31 -3.63 -15.45
C ARG A 102 -2.35 -2.49 -15.76
N ALA A 103 -1.33 -2.78 -16.57
CA ALA A 103 -0.28 -1.82 -16.92
C ALA A 103 0.31 -2.12 -18.30
N ARG A 104 1.07 -1.18 -18.85
CA ARG A 104 2.00 -1.47 -19.96
C ARG A 104 3.31 -2.00 -19.40
N PHE A 105 4.02 -2.80 -20.19
CA PHE A 105 5.28 -3.42 -19.76
C PHE A 105 6.39 -3.05 -20.74
N GLY A 106 7.50 -2.54 -20.23
CA GLY A 106 8.72 -2.36 -21.02
C GLY A 106 9.59 -3.61 -20.96
N TYR A 107 10.30 -3.90 -22.04
CA TYR A 107 11.18 -5.07 -22.14
C TYR A 107 12.55 -4.66 -22.65
N THR A 108 13.60 -5.15 -22.02
CA THR A 108 14.98 -5.04 -22.54
C THR A 108 15.54 -6.41 -22.81
N ALA A 109 16.10 -6.61 -24.00
CA ALA A 109 16.80 -7.81 -24.44
C ALA A 109 18.04 -7.42 -25.27
N PRO A 110 18.98 -8.34 -25.59
CA PRO A 110 20.17 -8.03 -26.37
C PRO A 110 19.92 -7.33 -27.71
N VAL A 111 18.74 -7.58 -28.32
CA VAL A 111 18.33 -6.99 -29.61
C VAL A 111 17.74 -5.58 -29.49
N GLY A 112 17.56 -5.08 -28.26
CA GLY A 112 17.06 -3.72 -27.98
C GLY A 112 16.05 -3.67 -26.85
N THR A 113 15.65 -2.43 -26.53
CA THR A 113 14.55 -2.12 -25.60
C THR A 113 13.28 -1.82 -26.40
N THR A 114 12.14 -2.29 -25.92
CA THR A 114 10.83 -2.05 -26.53
C THR A 114 9.78 -1.98 -25.45
N ASP A 115 8.90 -0.99 -25.56
CA ASP A 115 7.67 -0.96 -24.77
C ASP A 115 6.61 -1.85 -25.42
N ASP A 116 5.93 -2.65 -24.60
CA ASP A 116 4.70 -3.32 -25.05
C ASP A 116 3.65 -2.27 -25.35
N GLY A 117 3.24 -2.18 -26.62
CA GLY A 117 2.25 -1.20 -27.07
C GLY A 117 0.84 -1.42 -26.49
N ARG A 118 0.61 -2.48 -25.71
CA ARG A 118 -0.69 -2.82 -25.11
C ARG A 118 -0.62 -2.92 -23.59
N PHE A 119 -1.74 -2.58 -22.96
CA PHE A 119 -1.98 -2.90 -21.56
C PHE A 119 -2.18 -4.40 -21.38
N ARG A 120 -1.55 -4.97 -20.35
CA ARG A 120 -1.78 -6.34 -19.91
C ARG A 120 -2.40 -6.34 -18.53
N ARG A 121 -3.40 -7.21 -18.35
CA ARG A 121 -3.90 -7.56 -17.01
C ARG A 121 -3.18 -8.83 -16.56
N LEU A 122 -2.40 -8.73 -15.50
CA LEU A 122 -1.61 -9.84 -14.97
C LEU A 122 -1.91 -10.01 -13.49
N THR A 123 -1.99 -11.26 -13.05
CA THR A 123 -2.04 -11.65 -11.65
C THR A 123 -0.86 -12.59 -11.43
N VAL A 124 0.14 -12.15 -10.67
CA VAL A 124 1.40 -12.88 -10.46
C VAL A 124 1.64 -13.04 -8.98
N HIS A 125 1.90 -14.27 -8.55
CA HIS A 125 2.30 -14.55 -7.18
C HIS A 125 3.83 -14.47 -7.07
N LEU A 126 4.32 -13.46 -6.35
CA LEU A 126 5.74 -13.26 -6.13
C LEU A 126 6.20 -13.97 -4.84
N PRO A 127 7.34 -14.68 -4.87
CA PRO A 127 7.89 -15.37 -3.70
C PRO A 127 8.15 -14.46 -2.49
N PRO A 128 8.31 -15.03 -1.28
CA PRO A 128 8.55 -14.28 -0.04
C PRO A 128 9.72 -13.29 -0.08
N ALA A 129 10.77 -13.58 -0.86
CA ALA A 129 11.91 -12.69 -1.04
C ALA A 129 11.52 -11.32 -1.64
N TYR A 130 10.54 -11.29 -2.56
CA TYR A 130 10.02 -10.04 -3.13
C TYR A 130 9.15 -9.29 -2.14
N ALA A 131 8.34 -10.00 -1.35
CA ALA A 131 7.58 -9.40 -0.25
C ALA A 131 8.52 -8.71 0.75
N GLN A 132 9.64 -9.37 1.10
CA GLN A 132 10.64 -8.82 2.02
C GLN A 132 11.26 -7.55 1.46
N ARG A 133 11.80 -7.62 0.23
CA ARG A 133 12.40 -6.46 -0.44
C ARG A 133 11.43 -5.29 -0.55
N LEU A 134 10.16 -5.56 -0.89
CA LEU A 134 9.13 -4.53 -1.02
C LEU A 134 8.86 -3.81 0.31
N PHE A 135 8.69 -4.56 1.40
CA PHE A 135 8.44 -3.94 2.70
C PHE A 135 9.68 -3.26 3.29
N ASP A 136 10.88 -3.82 3.08
CA ASP A 136 12.14 -3.18 3.50
C ASP A 136 12.35 -1.85 2.77
N ALA A 137 12.09 -1.81 1.45
CA ALA A 137 12.14 -0.57 0.66
C ALA A 137 11.16 0.47 1.21
N ARG A 138 9.91 0.07 1.47
CA ARG A 138 8.92 0.98 2.08
C ARG A 138 9.35 1.49 3.45
N GLU A 139 9.84 0.61 4.32
CA GLU A 139 10.25 0.97 5.69
C GLU A 139 11.47 1.91 5.71
N THR A 140 12.35 1.82 4.70
CA THR A 140 13.48 2.74 4.52
C THR A 140 13.11 4.05 3.80
N GLY A 141 11.86 4.21 3.40
CA GLY A 141 11.36 5.43 2.76
C GLY A 141 11.61 5.50 1.25
N ALA A 142 11.79 4.34 0.59
CA ALA A 142 11.92 4.25 -0.85
C ALA A 142 10.70 4.85 -1.57
N GLY A 143 10.96 5.46 -2.73
CA GLY A 143 9.90 5.99 -3.58
C GLY A 143 9.13 4.89 -4.31
N ASP A 144 7.98 5.26 -4.88
CA ASP A 144 7.13 4.34 -5.64
C ASP A 144 7.86 3.67 -6.81
N GLN A 145 8.76 4.42 -7.47
CA GLN A 145 9.56 3.92 -8.59
C GLN A 145 10.46 2.75 -8.19
N GLU A 146 11.08 2.80 -7.02
CA GLU A 146 11.95 1.73 -6.53
C GLU A 146 11.14 0.48 -6.16
N MET A 147 10.02 0.68 -5.43
CA MET A 147 9.10 -0.40 -5.10
C MET A 147 8.50 -1.06 -6.36
N ARG A 148 8.19 -0.25 -7.37
CA ARG A 148 7.74 -0.72 -8.68
C ARG A 148 8.80 -1.54 -9.39
N GLY A 149 10.08 -1.16 -9.29
CA GLY A 149 11.21 -1.94 -9.81
C GLY A 149 11.30 -3.33 -9.18
N ILE A 150 11.09 -3.44 -7.87
CA ILE A 150 11.07 -4.73 -7.16
C ILE A 150 9.95 -5.64 -7.71
N ILE A 151 8.76 -5.08 -7.94
CA ILE A 151 7.65 -5.83 -8.53
C ILE A 151 7.95 -6.23 -9.97
N ALA A 152 8.53 -5.32 -10.77
CA ALA A 152 8.86 -5.56 -12.17
C ALA A 152 9.91 -6.67 -12.34
N GLU A 153 10.93 -6.71 -11.47
CA GLU A 153 11.91 -7.80 -11.40
C GLU A 153 11.23 -9.13 -11.04
N GLY A 154 10.30 -9.13 -10.09
CA GLY A 154 9.50 -10.31 -9.77
C GLY A 154 8.65 -10.79 -10.94
N PHE A 155 8.04 -9.89 -11.70
CA PHE A 155 7.30 -10.23 -12.92
C PHE A 155 8.22 -10.81 -14.00
N LYS A 156 9.43 -10.25 -14.15
CA LYS A 156 10.44 -10.78 -15.06
C LYS A 156 10.73 -12.25 -14.75
N GLU A 157 11.12 -12.54 -13.51
CA GLU A 157 11.56 -13.89 -13.13
C GLU A 157 10.41 -14.89 -13.10
N VAL A 158 9.29 -14.53 -12.46
CA VAL A 158 8.20 -15.47 -12.20
C VAL A 158 7.30 -15.61 -13.42
N TYR A 159 6.86 -14.49 -14.01
CA TYR A 159 5.92 -14.54 -15.11
C TYR A 159 6.63 -14.67 -16.45
N PHE A 160 7.48 -13.72 -16.82
CA PHE A 160 8.03 -13.65 -18.19
C PHE A 160 9.10 -14.69 -18.48
N GLN A 161 9.92 -15.06 -17.49
CA GLN A 161 10.95 -16.08 -17.63
C GLN A 161 10.49 -17.46 -17.18
N ASP A 162 9.34 -17.57 -16.50
CA ASP A 162 8.83 -18.84 -15.98
C ASP A 162 9.89 -19.57 -15.12
N GLY A 163 10.54 -18.83 -14.21
CA GLY A 163 11.64 -19.35 -13.39
C GLY A 163 12.89 -19.75 -14.18
N GLY A 164 13.06 -19.25 -15.41
CA GLY A 164 14.16 -19.56 -16.32
C GLY A 164 13.81 -20.54 -17.44
N GLY A 165 12.56 -21.01 -17.53
CA GLY A 165 12.08 -21.91 -18.59
C GLY A 165 11.84 -21.25 -19.95
N ARG A 166 11.69 -19.92 -20.01
CA ARG A 166 11.46 -19.17 -21.26
C ARG A 166 12.09 -17.78 -21.21
N ALA A 167 12.16 -17.09 -22.36
CA ALA A 167 12.63 -15.71 -22.47
C ALA A 167 13.97 -15.42 -21.75
N ILE A 168 14.93 -16.35 -21.80
CA ILE A 168 16.22 -16.27 -21.09
C ILE A 168 17.02 -15.02 -21.48
N GLY A 169 16.84 -14.53 -22.72
CA GLY A 169 17.46 -13.29 -23.19
C GLY A 169 16.79 -12.01 -22.71
N LEU A 170 15.69 -12.06 -21.95
CA LEU A 170 15.05 -10.88 -21.39
C LEU A 170 15.85 -10.43 -20.17
N SER A 171 16.58 -9.31 -20.29
CA SER A 171 17.41 -8.79 -19.21
C SER A 171 16.60 -7.98 -18.19
N ASP A 172 15.57 -7.26 -18.67
CA ASP A 172 14.79 -6.37 -17.82
C ASP A 172 13.30 -6.28 -18.21
N VAL A 173 12.47 -6.02 -17.22
CA VAL A 173 11.04 -5.72 -17.36
C VAL A 173 10.75 -4.43 -16.59
N ALA A 174 10.07 -3.49 -17.23
CA ALA A 174 9.56 -2.29 -16.59
C ALA A 174 8.03 -2.34 -16.52
N ILE A 175 7.45 -1.71 -15.50
CA ILE A 175 6.00 -1.50 -15.39
C ILE A 175 5.73 -0.02 -15.65
N ASN A 176 5.02 0.26 -16.74
CA ASN A 176 4.72 1.59 -17.23
C ASN A 176 3.20 1.78 -17.28
N ASP A 177 2.71 3.02 -17.17
CA ASP A 177 1.29 3.36 -17.31
C ASP A 177 0.37 2.42 -16.49
N ILE A 178 0.44 2.48 -15.16
CA ILE A 178 -0.38 1.64 -14.29
C ILE A 178 -1.81 2.19 -14.27
N ASP A 179 -2.77 1.44 -14.84
CA ASP A 179 -4.19 1.74 -14.69
C ASP A 179 -4.64 1.44 -13.25
N TYR A 180 -4.23 0.27 -12.75
CA TYR A 180 -4.41 -0.12 -11.36
C TYR A 180 -3.37 -1.18 -10.94
N LEU A 181 -3.11 -1.24 -9.65
CA LEU A 181 -2.29 -2.28 -9.03
C LEU A 181 -2.83 -2.56 -7.61
N ASP A 182 -3.04 -3.82 -7.30
CA ASP A 182 -3.47 -4.29 -5.99
C ASP A 182 -2.58 -5.44 -5.51
N LEU A 183 -2.49 -5.57 -4.19
CA LEU A 183 -1.65 -6.55 -3.51
C LEU A 183 -2.51 -7.39 -2.56
N ASP A 184 -2.20 -8.68 -2.44
CA ASP A 184 -2.78 -9.57 -1.43
C ASP A 184 -1.69 -10.39 -0.73
N TYR A 185 -1.80 -10.50 0.60
CA TYR A 185 -0.89 -11.23 1.50
C TYR A 185 -1.43 -11.38 2.94
#